data_AF-A0A8T0AI23-F1
#
_entry.id   AF-A0A8T0AI23-F1
#
_cell.length_a   1.000
_cell.length_b   1.000
_cell.length_c   1.000
_cell.angle_alpha   90.00
_cell.angle_beta   90.00
_cell.angle_gamma   90.00
#
_symmetry.space_group_name_H-M   'P 1'
#
loop_
_entity.id
_entity.type
_entity.pdbx_description
1 polymer ?
#
loop_
_entity_poly.entity_id
_entity_poly.type
_entity_poly.pdbx_seq_one_letter_code
_entity_poly.pdbx_strand_id
1 'polypeptide(L)'
;MSSMEERGEVAAAPGSSSAGLSVGPEAVAAGAGLSGIQEESGMRREASGSGSGPETDPDAPPKKRVRLQEGEAGKLEERLYSVLCCTVCLDLPKASVYQCTNGHLMCAGCFIHLLADARLKEEQATCPNCRCEISKSLCCRNLAVEKAVSELPSDCSYCLKQFPRSGLDHHQSEECQDRLTQCKYKRIGCPWQGPFHELTAHEVDCCHPSKTGIELMGILDEMDQSHRRELQLYNSIFSLLSFEKIGFTEVQFRPYRTDDFITRLYYETPRFTVLNQTWVLKARVNDSERNPNLSCKRTLSFQLILKSKVNSTLECSFLLLKGPYDDVKIKPVIQHHVFSNDANETEYVPLPISDSVECNKLLAAKNINLRLFIFQIQK
;
A
#
# COMPACT_ATOMS: atom_id res chain seq x y z
N MET A 1 22.47 -15.24 -48.67
CA MET A 1 21.57 -16.40 -48.45
C MET A 1 20.70 -16.04 -47.25
N SER A 2 19.63 -15.29 -47.52
CA SER A 2 18.22 -15.71 -47.40
C SER A 2 17.82 -16.01 -45.95
N SER A 3 17.09 -15.09 -45.30
CA SER A 3 15.61 -15.05 -45.23
C SER A 3 15.18 -15.74 -43.92
N MET A 4 14.37 -15.20 -43.03
CA MET A 4 13.08 -14.54 -43.22
C MET A 4 12.70 -13.76 -41.95
N GLU A 5 12.07 -12.60 -42.14
CA GLU A 5 11.30 -11.87 -41.13
C GLU A 5 9.95 -12.56 -40.89
N GLU A 6 9.46 -12.58 -39.65
CA GLU A 6 8.06 -12.90 -39.35
C GLU A 6 7.40 -11.72 -38.65
N ARG A 7 6.60 -10.96 -39.41
CA ARG A 7 5.63 -9.98 -38.94
C ARG A 7 4.28 -10.69 -38.84
N GLY A 8 3.67 -10.68 -37.65
CA GLY A 8 2.27 -11.07 -37.46
C GLY A 8 1.38 -9.83 -37.42
N GLU A 9 0.61 -9.61 -38.48
CA GLU A 9 -0.43 -8.60 -38.59
C GLU A 9 -1.70 -8.98 -37.82
N VAL A 10 -2.35 -7.96 -37.28
CA VAL A 10 -3.59 -8.00 -36.51
C VAL A 10 -4.76 -7.82 -37.49
N ALA A 11 -5.66 -8.81 -37.57
CA ALA A 11 -6.88 -8.71 -38.38
C ALA A 11 -8.07 -8.27 -37.52
N ALA A 12 -8.80 -7.26 -38.01
CA ALA A 12 -10.01 -6.70 -37.42
C ALA A 12 -11.19 -6.72 -38.41
N ALA A 13 -12.41 -6.60 -37.84
CA ALA A 13 -13.74 -6.29 -38.42
C ALA A 13 -14.57 -7.48 -38.95
N PRO A 14 -15.91 -7.35 -39.15
CA PRO A 14 -16.88 -6.25 -38.85
C PRO A 14 -18.01 -6.74 -37.87
N GLY A 15 -18.94 -5.98 -37.28
CA GLY A 15 -19.75 -4.84 -37.71
C GLY A 15 -21.23 -5.29 -37.89
N SER A 16 -22.17 -4.78 -37.09
CA SER A 16 -23.60 -4.67 -37.45
C SER A 16 -24.36 -3.71 -36.53
N SER A 17 -25.29 -3.00 -37.16
CA SER A 17 -25.81 -1.67 -36.81
C SER A 17 -27.31 -1.70 -36.43
N SER A 18 -27.85 -0.47 -36.22
CA SER A 18 -29.26 -0.02 -36.19
C SER A 18 -29.83 0.21 -34.78
N ALA A 19 -30.60 1.26 -34.45
CA ALA A 19 -31.09 2.48 -35.10
C ALA A 19 -31.39 3.47 -33.93
N GLY A 20 -31.17 4.78 -33.99
CA GLY A 20 -31.97 5.75 -34.75
C GLY A 20 -33.09 6.32 -33.87
N LEU A 21 -32.95 7.57 -33.39
CA LEU A 21 -34.03 8.57 -33.27
C LEU A 21 -33.49 9.89 -32.68
N SER A 22 -33.53 10.90 -33.53
CA SER A 22 -33.33 12.32 -33.25
C SER A 22 -34.69 13.00 -33.10
N VAL A 23 -34.88 13.85 -32.09
CA VAL A 23 -35.77 15.03 -32.18
C VAL A 23 -35.16 16.14 -31.30
N GLY A 24 -34.95 17.31 -31.91
CA GLY A 24 -34.56 18.56 -31.23
C GLY A 24 -35.77 19.37 -30.74
N PRO A 25 -35.66 20.70 -30.62
CA PRO A 25 -35.70 21.37 -29.31
C PRO A 25 -36.94 22.24 -29.10
N GLU A 26 -37.26 22.55 -27.84
CA GLU A 26 -38.10 23.70 -27.49
C GLU A 26 -37.47 24.49 -26.35
N ALA A 27 -37.49 25.81 -26.53
CA ALA A 27 -37.10 26.85 -25.59
C ALA A 27 -38.34 27.68 -25.26
N VAL A 28 -38.53 28.08 -23.99
CA VAL A 28 -38.86 29.47 -23.57
C VAL A 28 -39.09 29.60 -22.06
N ALA A 29 -38.49 30.69 -21.52
CA ALA A 29 -38.98 31.64 -20.50
C ALA A 29 -39.31 31.15 -19.07
N ALA A 30 -39.32 31.97 -18.01
CA ALA A 30 -38.66 33.22 -17.56
C ALA A 30 -39.32 33.58 -16.20
N GLY A 31 -38.56 34.21 -15.29
CA GLY A 31 -39.06 34.92 -14.09
C GLY A 31 -39.20 34.05 -12.84
N ALA A 32 -38.93 34.48 -11.61
CA ALA A 32 -38.57 35.75 -10.98
C ALA A 32 -37.95 35.37 -9.60
N GLY A 33 -37.16 36.13 -8.84
CA GLY A 33 -36.70 37.51 -8.86
C GLY A 33 -36.18 37.87 -7.44
N LEU A 34 -35.46 39.00 -7.36
CA LEU A 34 -35.26 39.89 -6.18
C LEU A 34 -34.33 39.38 -5.07
N SER A 35 -33.40 40.15 -4.47
CA SER A 35 -32.97 41.57 -4.53
C SER A 35 -31.57 41.65 -3.89
N GLY A 36 -30.65 42.52 -4.35
CA GLY A 36 -30.34 43.82 -3.75
C GLY A 36 -29.38 43.67 -2.54
N ILE A 37 -28.20 44.26 -2.48
CA ILE A 37 -27.92 45.71 -2.34
C ILE A 37 -26.47 45.99 -2.78
N GLN A 38 -26.29 47.04 -3.59
CA GLN A 38 -25.03 47.75 -3.84
C GLN A 38 -24.92 48.91 -2.85
N GLU A 39 -23.70 49.31 -2.47
CA GLU A 39 -23.40 50.72 -2.21
C GLU A 39 -22.01 51.11 -2.74
N GLU A 40 -21.94 52.38 -3.14
CA GLU A 40 -21.03 52.98 -4.10
C GLU A 40 -19.71 53.52 -3.53
N SER A 41 -18.78 53.68 -4.47
CA SER A 41 -17.59 54.52 -4.49
C SER A 41 -17.83 56.01 -4.23
N GLY A 42 -16.90 56.64 -3.49
CA GLY A 42 -16.73 58.08 -3.41
C GLY A 42 -15.31 58.51 -3.84
N MET A 43 -15.23 59.49 -4.73
CA MET A 43 -14.03 60.04 -5.36
C MET A 43 -13.87 61.53 -5.02
N ARG A 44 -12.63 62.05 -5.12
CA ARG A 44 -12.12 63.46 -5.02
C ARG A 44 -11.35 63.75 -3.72
N ARG A 45 -10.22 64.48 -3.68
CA ARG A 45 -9.63 65.53 -4.55
C ARG A 45 -8.12 65.69 -4.26
N GLU A 46 -7.42 66.29 -5.21
CA GLU A 46 -5.99 66.62 -5.23
C GLU A 46 -5.56 67.70 -4.22
N ALA A 47 -4.26 67.69 -3.84
CA ALA A 47 -3.48 68.89 -3.52
C ALA A 47 -1.97 68.63 -3.74
N SER A 48 -1.32 69.63 -4.33
CA SER A 48 0.05 69.72 -4.84
C SER A 48 1.12 70.01 -3.77
N GLY A 49 2.38 69.65 -4.06
CA GLY A 49 3.55 70.05 -3.28
C GLY A 49 4.86 69.55 -3.88
N SER A 50 5.81 70.46 -4.07
CA SER A 50 6.94 70.47 -5.02
C SER A 50 8.33 70.11 -4.46
N GLY A 51 9.25 69.74 -5.36
CA GLY A 51 10.73 69.75 -5.20
C GLY A 51 11.34 68.39 -4.86
N SER A 52 12.47 67.90 -5.40
CA SER A 52 13.54 68.44 -6.26
C SER A 52 14.45 67.25 -6.65
N GLY A 53 15.03 67.24 -7.86
CA GLY A 53 15.96 66.19 -8.34
C GLY A 53 17.31 66.14 -7.60
N PRO A 54 18.17 65.15 -7.92
CA PRO A 54 19.04 65.34 -9.09
C PRO A 54 19.19 64.13 -10.04
N GLU A 55 19.14 64.45 -11.33
CA GLU A 55 19.95 63.97 -12.46
C GLU A 55 20.66 62.59 -12.35
N THR A 56 20.23 61.63 -13.17
CA THR A 56 21.01 60.44 -13.55
C THR A 56 20.96 60.23 -15.07
N ASP A 57 22.16 60.07 -15.62
CA ASP A 57 22.57 59.78 -17.00
C ASP A 57 21.70 58.74 -17.75
N PRO A 58 21.30 58.95 -19.03
CA PRO A 58 20.38 58.07 -19.74
C PRO A 58 21.11 57.19 -20.76
N ASP A 59 21.74 56.09 -20.36
CA ASP A 59 21.95 54.97 -21.28
C ASP A 59 22.21 53.63 -20.56
N ALA A 60 21.14 52.94 -20.17
CA ALA A 60 21.19 51.50 -19.87
C ALA A 60 19.79 50.86 -20.03
N PRO A 61 19.66 49.72 -20.73
CA PRO A 61 18.37 49.08 -20.98
C PRO A 61 17.77 48.50 -19.68
N PRO A 62 16.44 48.58 -19.48
CA PRO A 62 15.83 48.14 -18.24
C PRO A 62 15.92 46.62 -18.10
N LYS A 63 16.68 46.16 -17.10
CA LYS A 63 16.61 44.77 -16.64
C LYS A 63 15.20 44.52 -16.11
N LYS A 64 14.40 43.82 -16.90
CA LYS A 64 13.06 43.32 -16.55
C LYS A 64 13.20 42.44 -15.30
N ARG A 65 12.96 43.03 -14.12
CA ARG A 65 12.73 42.27 -12.88
C ARG A 65 11.50 41.42 -13.13
N VAL A 66 11.69 40.14 -13.41
CA VAL A 66 10.64 39.13 -13.34
C VAL A 66 10.17 39.13 -11.89
N ARG A 67 9.03 39.76 -11.63
CA ARG A 67 8.26 39.50 -10.42
C ARG A 67 7.89 38.02 -10.47
N LEU A 68 8.42 37.23 -9.54
CA LEU A 68 7.98 35.87 -9.28
C LEU A 68 6.44 35.89 -9.11
N GLN A 69 5.73 35.23 -10.03
CA GLN A 69 4.29 34.99 -9.97
C GLN A 69 3.96 33.90 -8.93
N GLU A 70 4.47 34.03 -7.70
CA GLU A 70 4.20 33.06 -6.62
C GLU A 70 2.69 33.00 -6.29
N GLY A 71 1.95 34.09 -6.53
CA GLY A 71 0.52 34.18 -6.23
C GLY A 71 -0.45 33.50 -7.21
N GLU A 72 -0.03 33.13 -8.43
CA GLU A 72 -0.89 32.44 -9.41
C GLU A 72 -0.58 30.94 -9.49
N ALA A 73 0.69 30.56 -9.36
CA ALA A 73 1.11 29.16 -9.32
C ALA A 73 0.54 28.43 -8.09
N GLY A 74 0.61 29.03 -6.89
CA GLY A 74 0.02 28.44 -5.69
C GLY A 74 -1.49 28.22 -5.78
N LYS A 75 -2.22 29.10 -6.49
CA LYS A 75 -3.66 28.94 -6.76
C LYS A 75 -3.98 27.80 -7.73
N LEU A 76 -3.05 27.45 -8.62
CA LEU A 76 -3.21 26.28 -9.49
C LEU A 76 -2.93 24.99 -8.71
N GLU A 77 -1.86 24.97 -7.91
CA GLU A 77 -1.48 23.83 -7.07
C GLU A 77 -2.59 23.43 -6.10
N GLU A 78 -3.19 24.41 -5.42
CA GLU A 78 -4.32 24.19 -4.51
C GLU A 78 -5.54 23.60 -5.24
N ARG A 79 -5.85 24.10 -6.44
CA ARG A 79 -6.92 23.54 -7.27
C ARG A 79 -6.60 22.12 -7.73
N LEU A 80 -5.36 21.84 -8.14
CA LEU A 80 -4.93 20.50 -8.50
C LEU A 80 -5.03 19.54 -7.31
N TYR A 81 -4.67 19.98 -6.11
CA TYR A 81 -4.85 19.20 -4.89
C TYR A 81 -6.30 18.73 -4.75
N SER A 82 -7.26 19.65 -4.82
CA SER A 82 -8.69 19.32 -4.69
C SER A 82 -9.22 18.34 -5.75
N VAL A 83 -8.70 18.40 -6.98
CA VAL A 83 -9.16 17.55 -8.10
C VAL A 83 -8.50 16.18 -8.09
N LEU A 84 -7.23 16.08 -7.67
CA LEU A 84 -6.44 14.86 -7.75
C LEU A 84 -6.48 14.01 -6.48
N CYS A 85 -7.11 14.49 -5.41
CA CYS A 85 -7.30 13.74 -4.18
C CYS A 85 -8.12 12.46 -4.39
N CYS A 86 -7.78 11.44 -3.60
CA CYS A 86 -8.61 10.26 -3.50
C CYS A 86 -9.98 10.63 -2.91
N THR A 87 -11.05 10.22 -3.58
CA THR A 87 -12.45 10.42 -3.15
C THR A 87 -12.83 9.72 -1.84
N VAL A 88 -11.94 8.90 -1.26
CA VAL A 88 -12.18 8.16 -0.02
C VAL A 88 -11.41 8.76 1.15
N CYS A 89 -10.08 8.88 1.05
CA CYS A 89 -9.26 9.44 2.12
C CYS A 89 -9.06 10.95 2.04
N LEU A 90 -9.51 11.59 0.95
CA LEU A 90 -9.40 13.03 0.69
C LEU A 90 -7.96 13.56 0.70
N ASP A 91 -7.00 12.66 0.46
CA ASP A 91 -5.58 12.96 0.42
C ASP A 91 -5.03 12.62 -0.97
N LEU A 92 -3.93 13.25 -1.32
CA LEU A 92 -3.22 12.98 -2.56
C LEU A 92 -2.56 11.59 -2.50
N PRO A 93 -2.81 10.73 -3.50
CA PRO A 93 -2.28 9.37 -3.50
C PRO A 93 -0.75 9.32 -3.43
N LYS A 94 -0.21 8.40 -2.62
CA LYS A 94 1.25 8.12 -2.52
C LYS A 94 1.73 6.99 -3.42
N ALA A 95 0.80 6.26 -4.03
CA ALA A 95 1.05 5.06 -4.82
C ALA A 95 0.10 5.04 -6.02
N SER A 96 -0.20 3.85 -6.55
CA SER A 96 -1.09 3.70 -7.70
C SER A 96 -2.45 4.35 -7.51
N VAL A 97 -2.99 4.93 -8.58
CA VAL A 97 -4.31 5.58 -8.59
C VAL A 97 -5.23 4.83 -9.53
N TYR A 98 -6.42 4.49 -9.02
CA TYR A 98 -7.47 3.85 -9.79
C TYR A 98 -8.60 4.83 -10.06
N GLN A 99 -9.13 4.79 -11.28
CA GLN A 99 -10.23 5.61 -11.73
C GLN A 99 -11.43 4.72 -12.06
N CYS A 100 -12.60 5.07 -11.52
CA CYS A 100 -13.85 4.40 -11.91
C CYS A 100 -14.28 4.81 -13.33
N THR A 101 -15.23 4.09 -13.92
CA THR A 101 -15.70 4.37 -15.30
C THR A 101 -16.24 5.79 -15.49
N ASN A 102 -16.70 6.44 -14.41
CA ASN A 102 -17.22 7.81 -14.43
C ASN A 102 -16.18 8.88 -14.03
N GLY A 103 -14.92 8.51 -13.77
CA GLY A 103 -13.84 9.48 -13.55
C GLY A 103 -13.39 9.74 -12.11
N HIS A 104 -14.03 9.13 -11.10
CA HIS A 104 -13.63 9.33 -9.71
C HIS A 104 -12.34 8.58 -9.34
N LEU A 105 -11.45 9.26 -8.63
CA LEU A 105 -10.13 8.77 -8.27
C LEU A 105 -10.11 8.10 -6.89
N MET A 106 -9.43 6.97 -6.79
CA MET A 106 -9.22 6.20 -5.57
C MET A 106 -7.75 5.81 -5.48
N CYS A 107 -7.09 6.06 -4.34
CA CYS A 107 -5.75 5.53 -4.14
C CYS A 107 -5.80 4.01 -4.00
N ALA A 108 -4.70 3.32 -4.28
CA ALA A 108 -4.62 1.85 -4.22
C ALA A 108 -5.12 1.27 -2.89
N GLY A 109 -4.75 1.90 -1.76
CA GLY A 109 -5.18 1.47 -0.43
C GLY A 109 -6.70 1.52 -0.25
N CYS A 110 -7.31 2.67 -0.56
CA CYS A 110 -8.77 2.83 -0.45
C CYS A 110 -9.54 1.98 -1.45
N PHE A 111 -9.04 1.84 -2.68
CA PHE A 111 -9.65 0.95 -3.67
C PHE A 111 -9.69 -0.50 -3.19
N ILE A 112 -8.55 -1.02 -2.69
CA ILE A 112 -8.47 -2.38 -2.14
C ILE A 112 -9.33 -2.52 -0.89
N HIS A 113 -9.41 -1.50 -0.04
CA HIS A 113 -10.28 -1.48 1.14
C HIS A 113 -11.76 -1.63 0.75
N LEU A 114 -12.24 -0.86 -0.23
CA LEU A 114 -13.61 -0.94 -0.73
C LEU A 114 -13.96 -2.31 -1.30
N LEU A 115 -13.03 -2.92 -2.06
CA LEU A 115 -13.22 -4.28 -2.59
C LEU A 115 -13.30 -5.32 -1.47
N ALA A 116 -12.45 -5.20 -0.45
CA ALA A 116 -12.46 -6.08 0.71
C ALA A 116 -13.73 -5.88 1.56
N ASP A 117 -14.20 -4.65 1.75
CA ASP A 117 -15.47 -4.34 2.42
C ASP A 117 -16.66 -5.00 1.74
N ALA A 118 -16.79 -4.79 0.44
CA ALA A 118 -17.88 -5.37 -0.35
C ALA A 118 -17.86 -6.90 -0.26
N ARG A 119 -16.66 -7.51 -0.28
CA ARG A 119 -16.50 -8.96 -0.10
C ARG A 119 -17.02 -9.43 1.26
N LEU A 120 -16.69 -8.73 2.34
CA LEU A 120 -17.12 -9.09 3.69
C LEU A 120 -18.64 -8.91 3.89
N LYS A 121 -19.24 -7.92 3.22
CA LYS A 121 -20.68 -7.65 3.27
C LYS A 121 -21.52 -8.47 2.30
N GLU A 122 -20.89 -9.24 1.41
CA GLU A 122 -21.59 -9.92 0.30
C GLU A 122 -22.31 -8.93 -0.65
N GLU A 123 -21.72 -7.76 -0.83
CA GLU A 123 -22.25 -6.71 -1.67
C GLU A 123 -21.39 -6.52 -2.92
N GLN A 124 -21.98 -5.90 -3.94
CA GLN A 124 -21.21 -5.42 -5.08
C GLN A 124 -20.40 -4.19 -4.66
N ALA A 125 -19.10 -4.20 -4.95
CA ALA A 125 -18.27 -3.03 -4.69
C ALA A 125 -18.69 -1.89 -5.62
N THR A 126 -18.91 -0.71 -5.04
CA THR A 126 -19.34 0.48 -5.78
C THR A 126 -18.47 1.70 -5.46
N CYS A 127 -18.37 2.63 -6.42
CA CYS A 127 -17.70 3.91 -6.22
C CYS A 127 -18.46 4.72 -5.15
N PRO A 128 -17.81 5.23 -4.10
CA PRO A 128 -18.51 5.98 -3.05
C PRO A 128 -19.20 7.26 -3.54
N ASN A 129 -18.70 7.87 -4.63
CA ASN A 129 -19.26 9.12 -5.14
C ASN A 129 -20.44 8.89 -6.10
N CYS A 130 -20.24 8.06 -7.14
CA CYS A 130 -21.25 7.86 -8.19
C CYS A 130 -21.93 6.50 -8.20
N ARG A 131 -21.59 5.61 -7.27
CA ARG A 131 -22.19 4.28 -7.08
C ARG A 131 -22.11 3.32 -8.26
N CYS A 132 -21.34 3.64 -9.30
CA CYS A 132 -21.05 2.69 -10.37
C CYS A 132 -20.29 1.48 -9.82
N GLU A 133 -20.42 0.34 -10.48
CA GLU A 133 -19.66 -0.85 -10.13
C GLU A 133 -18.14 -0.58 -10.22
N ILE A 134 -17.40 -1.07 -9.22
CA ILE A 134 -15.94 -1.03 -9.24
C ILE A 134 -15.37 -2.43 -9.07
N SER A 135 -14.30 -2.72 -9.81
CA SER A 135 -13.57 -3.98 -9.72
C SER A 135 -12.19 -3.81 -10.34
N LYS A 136 -11.29 -4.79 -10.12
CA LYS A 136 -9.94 -4.77 -10.70
C LYS A 136 -9.93 -4.76 -12.24
N SER A 137 -11.01 -5.20 -12.88
CA SER A 137 -11.14 -5.21 -14.35
C SER A 137 -11.90 -4.00 -14.91
N LEU A 138 -12.77 -3.36 -14.11
CA LEU A 138 -13.55 -2.20 -14.56
C LEU A 138 -12.83 -0.87 -14.32
N CYS A 139 -12.08 -0.77 -13.22
CA CYS A 139 -11.34 0.46 -12.92
C CYS A 139 -9.98 0.45 -13.63
N CYS A 140 -9.61 1.57 -14.24
CA CYS A 140 -8.31 1.73 -14.88
C CYS A 140 -7.29 2.32 -13.91
N ARG A 141 -6.03 1.90 -14.03
CA ARG A 141 -4.91 2.57 -13.33
C ARG A 141 -4.55 3.84 -14.10
N ASN A 142 -4.65 5.00 -13.46
CA ASN A 142 -4.42 6.29 -14.09
C ASN A 142 -2.98 6.77 -13.86
N LEU A 143 -2.09 6.38 -14.78
CA LEU A 143 -0.67 6.77 -14.74
C LEU A 143 -0.46 8.28 -14.94
N ALA A 144 -1.37 8.98 -15.62
CA ALA A 144 -1.26 10.41 -15.83
C ALA A 144 -1.47 11.17 -14.52
N VAL A 145 -2.46 10.75 -13.72
CA VAL A 145 -2.67 11.28 -12.36
C VAL A 145 -1.50 10.93 -11.46
N GLU A 146 -0.97 9.71 -11.52
CA GLU A 146 0.22 9.32 -10.74
C GLU A 146 1.41 10.26 -11.03
N LYS A 147 1.69 10.56 -12.30
CA LYS A 147 2.74 11.50 -12.71
C LYS A 147 2.44 12.95 -12.32
N ALA A 148 1.18 13.38 -12.45
CA ALA A 148 0.81 14.75 -12.06
C ALA A 148 0.98 14.94 -10.55
N VAL A 149 0.56 13.98 -9.74
CA VAL A 149 0.71 14.01 -8.28
C VAL A 149 2.18 13.93 -7.87
N SER A 150 3.03 13.22 -8.62
CA SER A 150 4.46 13.12 -8.28
C SER A 150 5.22 14.45 -8.42
N GLU A 151 4.74 15.36 -9.26
CA GLU A 151 5.34 16.69 -9.44
C GLU A 151 4.83 17.73 -8.44
N LEU A 152 3.74 17.45 -7.72
CA LEU A 152 3.22 18.38 -6.72
C LEU A 152 4.19 18.52 -5.55
N PRO A 153 4.30 19.74 -4.97
CA PRO A 153 5.17 19.98 -3.83
C PRO A 153 4.70 19.21 -2.59
N SER A 154 5.66 18.81 -1.76
CA SER A 154 5.45 18.25 -0.44
C SER A 154 6.60 18.64 0.48
N ASP A 155 6.29 18.84 1.76
CA ASP A 155 7.26 19.23 2.75
C ASP A 155 8.10 18.03 3.21
N CYS A 156 9.40 18.26 3.38
CA CYS A 156 10.28 17.32 4.05
C CYS A 156 9.95 17.25 5.54
N SER A 157 9.80 16.03 6.09
CA SER A 157 9.49 15.80 7.50
C SER A 157 10.59 16.24 8.48
N TYR A 158 11.81 16.48 7.98
CA TYR A 158 12.96 16.87 8.80
C TYR A 158 13.24 18.37 8.69
N CYS A 159 13.50 18.87 7.48
CA CYS A 159 13.92 20.26 7.26
C CYS A 159 12.77 21.21 6.89
N LEU A 160 11.54 20.70 6.72
CA LEU A 160 10.32 21.44 6.38
C LEU A 160 10.38 22.23 5.05
N LYS A 161 11.38 21.99 4.20
CA LYS A 161 11.48 22.57 2.86
C LYS A 161 10.63 21.77 1.87
N GLN A 162 10.13 22.46 0.84
CA GLN A 162 9.31 21.88 -0.22
C GLN A 162 10.16 21.24 -1.32
N PHE A 163 9.74 20.04 -1.72
CA PHE A 163 10.31 19.32 -2.87
C PHE A 163 9.18 18.68 -3.68
N PRO A 164 9.40 18.38 -4.97
CA PRO A 164 8.53 17.48 -5.71
C PRO A 164 8.41 16.14 -4.99
N ARG A 165 7.20 15.60 -4.89
CA ARG A 165 6.96 14.30 -4.26
C ARG A 165 7.82 13.17 -4.82
N SER A 166 8.11 13.20 -6.13
CA SER A 166 8.99 12.25 -6.80
C SER A 166 10.43 12.22 -6.25
N GLY A 167 10.94 13.35 -5.79
CA GLY A 167 12.30 13.49 -5.24
C GLY A 167 12.37 13.47 -3.71
N LEU A 168 11.23 13.49 -3.02
CA LEU A 168 11.18 13.68 -1.57
C LEU A 168 11.83 12.51 -0.80
N ASP A 169 11.60 11.27 -1.23
CA ASP A 169 12.18 10.09 -0.59
C ASP A 169 13.72 10.11 -0.69
N HIS A 170 14.26 10.42 -1.87
CA HIS A 170 15.71 10.54 -2.08
C HIS A 170 16.31 11.67 -1.24
N HIS A 171 15.64 12.83 -1.21
CA HIS A 171 16.05 13.92 -0.34
C HIS A 171 16.11 13.47 1.13
N GLN A 172 15.05 12.85 1.64
CA GLN A 172 14.96 12.42 3.04
C GLN A 172 15.98 11.34 3.39
N SER A 173 16.33 10.43 2.47
CA SER A 173 17.26 9.34 2.73
C SER A 173 18.73 9.75 2.58
N GLU A 174 19.06 10.62 1.63
CA GLU A 174 20.44 10.84 1.19
C GLU A 174 20.92 12.29 1.28
N GLU A 175 20.09 13.27 0.97
CA GLU A 175 20.54 14.66 0.79
C GLU A 175 20.26 15.57 2.00
N CYS A 176 19.19 15.29 2.74
CA CYS A 176 18.70 16.15 3.80
C CYS A 176 19.71 16.21 4.95
N GLN A 177 20.11 17.43 5.35
CA GLN A 177 21.06 17.64 6.45
C GLN A 177 20.43 17.37 7.83
N ASP A 178 19.10 17.37 7.91
CA ASP A 178 18.35 17.10 9.14
C ASP A 178 17.82 15.66 9.20
N ARG A 179 18.15 14.82 8.22
CA ARG A 179 17.75 13.40 8.24
C ARG A 179 18.34 12.70 9.45
N LEU A 180 17.57 11.76 10.00
CA LEU A 180 18.04 10.90 11.07
C LEU A 180 19.11 9.93 10.54
N THR A 181 20.33 10.08 11.05
CA THR A 181 21.45 9.17 10.78
C THR A 181 21.96 8.52 12.06
N GLN A 182 22.79 7.51 11.89
CA GLN A 182 23.38 6.73 12.99
C GLN A 182 24.89 6.80 12.91
N CYS A 183 25.54 6.76 14.08
CA CYS A 183 27.00 6.77 14.16
C CYS A 183 27.60 5.53 13.46
N LYS A 184 28.75 5.67 12.77
CA LYS A 184 29.49 4.53 12.20
C LYS A 184 29.86 3.46 13.25
N TYR A 185 30.00 3.86 14.52
CA TYR A 185 30.27 2.99 15.65
C TYR A 185 29.02 2.31 16.23
N LYS A 186 27.84 2.44 15.59
CA LYS A 186 26.65 1.66 15.97
C LYS A 186 26.92 0.15 15.97
N ARG A 187 27.81 -0.34 15.11
CA ARG A 187 28.24 -1.75 15.06
C ARG A 187 28.91 -2.24 16.35
N ILE A 188 29.49 -1.33 17.13
CA ILE A 188 30.08 -1.60 18.45
C ILE A 188 29.21 -1.05 19.58
N GLY A 189 27.93 -0.80 19.31
CA GLY A 189 26.95 -0.45 20.35
C GLY A 189 26.75 1.04 20.60
N CYS A 190 27.24 1.95 19.75
CA CYS A 190 26.89 3.37 19.90
C CYS A 190 25.38 3.59 19.67
N PRO A 191 24.63 4.12 20.68
CA PRO A 191 23.19 4.33 20.55
C PRO A 191 22.83 5.67 19.88
N TRP A 192 23.83 6.49 19.54
CA TRP A 192 23.58 7.83 19.00
C TRP A 192 22.83 7.76 17.67
N GLN A 193 21.74 8.51 17.62
CA GLN A 193 20.93 8.77 16.44
C GLN A 193 20.53 10.24 16.48
N GLY A 194 20.82 10.97 15.40
CA GLY A 194 20.60 12.41 15.34
C GLY A 194 20.62 12.95 13.91
N PRO A 195 20.47 14.27 13.75
CA PRO A 195 20.57 14.94 12.45
C PRO A 195 21.93 14.67 11.78
N PHE A 196 21.95 14.57 10.45
CA PHE A 196 23.18 14.29 9.71
C PHE A 196 24.26 15.35 9.90
N HIS A 197 23.90 16.64 9.98
CA HIS A 197 24.88 17.70 10.17
C HIS A 197 25.63 17.61 11.52
N GLU A 198 25.07 16.92 12.51
CA GLU A 198 25.71 16.69 13.82
C GLU A 198 26.58 15.41 13.85
N LEU A 199 26.48 14.55 12.83
CA LEU A 199 27.16 13.25 12.79
C LEU A 199 28.67 13.41 12.93
N THR A 200 29.28 14.33 12.18
CA THR A 200 30.73 14.52 12.21
C THR A 200 31.22 14.97 13.58
N ALA A 201 30.48 15.87 14.24
CA ALA A 201 30.81 16.32 15.59
C ALA A 201 30.72 15.15 16.58
N HIS A 202 29.63 14.37 16.52
CA HIS A 202 29.49 13.18 17.36
C HIS A 202 30.58 12.15 17.10
N GLU A 203 30.98 11.89 15.85
CA GLU A 203 31.98 10.88 15.53
C GLU A 203 33.38 11.20 16.08
N VAL A 204 33.72 12.49 16.18
CA VAL A 204 34.97 12.96 16.81
C VAL A 204 34.92 12.75 18.32
N ASP A 205 33.77 13.04 18.94
CA ASP A 205 33.57 12.95 20.39
C ASP A 205 33.07 11.57 20.87
N CYS A 206 32.96 10.60 19.95
CA CYS A 206 32.37 9.30 20.27
C CYS A 206 33.28 8.53 21.24
N CYS A 207 32.74 8.14 22.39
CA CYS A 207 33.47 7.37 23.39
C CYS A 207 33.54 5.86 23.08
N HIS A 208 32.74 5.34 22.14
CA HIS A 208 32.66 3.90 21.86
C HIS A 208 33.97 3.28 21.33
N PRO A 209 34.78 3.96 20.49
CA PRO A 209 36.09 3.46 20.07
C PRO A 209 37.10 3.30 21.21
N SER A 210 36.95 4.04 22.31
CA SER A 210 37.86 3.99 23.47
C SER A 210 37.32 3.14 24.62
N LYS A 211 36.09 2.60 24.51
CA LYS A 211 35.55 1.66 25.49
C LYS A 211 36.35 0.37 25.53
N THR A 212 36.48 -0.19 26.72
CA THR A 212 37.14 -1.48 26.92
C THR A 212 36.30 -2.63 26.37
N GLY A 213 36.96 -3.75 26.05
CA GLY A 213 36.26 -4.93 25.55
C GLY A 213 35.13 -5.40 26.49
N ILE A 214 35.35 -5.34 27.81
CA ILE A 214 34.34 -5.76 28.81
C ILE A 214 33.06 -4.90 28.72
N GLU A 215 33.20 -3.59 28.56
CA GLU A 215 32.06 -2.67 28.42
C GLU A 215 31.31 -2.87 27.10
N LEU A 216 32.04 -3.18 26.02
CA LEU A 216 31.45 -3.48 24.72
C LEU A 216 30.74 -4.84 24.71
N MET A 217 31.28 -5.84 25.41
CA MET A 217 30.70 -7.19 25.44
C MET A 217 29.26 -7.19 25.96
N GLY A 218 28.91 -6.35 26.94
CA GLY A 218 27.53 -6.23 27.42
C GLY A 218 26.57 -5.74 26.34
N ILE A 219 26.94 -4.67 25.63
CA ILE A 219 26.11 -4.08 24.56
C ILE A 219 26.04 -5.01 23.34
N LEU A 220 27.18 -5.60 22.99
CA LEU A 220 27.28 -6.54 21.87
C LEU A 220 26.50 -7.84 22.14
N ASP A 221 26.44 -8.31 23.39
CA ASP A 221 25.66 -9.49 23.73
C ASP A 221 24.16 -9.26 23.49
N GLU A 222 23.62 -8.08 23.86
CA GLU A 222 22.21 -7.74 23.55
C GLU A 222 21.94 -7.69 22.04
N MET A 223 22.84 -7.06 21.28
CA MET A 223 22.76 -6.98 19.81
C MET A 223 22.82 -8.38 19.18
N ASP A 224 23.75 -9.21 19.65
CA ASP A 224 23.94 -10.57 19.16
C ASP A 224 22.77 -11.47 19.55
N GLN A 225 22.21 -11.35 20.76
CA GLN A 225 20.99 -12.06 21.14
C GLN A 225 19.81 -11.70 20.22
N SER A 226 19.64 -10.43 19.87
CA SER A 226 18.59 -10.01 18.93
C SER A 226 18.81 -10.59 17.54
N HIS A 227 20.05 -10.57 17.05
CA HIS A 227 20.40 -11.14 15.75
C HIS A 227 20.26 -12.67 15.72
N ARG A 228 20.69 -13.36 16.79
CA ARG A 228 20.49 -14.80 16.97
C ARG A 228 19.02 -15.17 16.97
N ARG A 229 18.15 -14.39 17.62
CA ARG A 229 16.69 -14.61 17.60
C ARG A 229 16.12 -14.53 16.17
N GLU A 230 16.61 -13.61 15.35
CA GLU A 230 16.22 -13.51 13.93
C GLU A 230 16.75 -14.69 13.11
N LEU A 231 18.03 -15.05 13.29
CA LEU A 231 18.66 -16.18 12.60
C LEU A 231 18.12 -17.54 13.03
N GLN A 232 17.57 -17.66 14.24
CA GLN A 232 16.95 -18.90 14.74
C GLN A 232 15.83 -19.40 13.82
N LEU A 233 15.01 -18.48 13.27
CA LEU A 233 13.95 -18.85 12.33
C LEU A 233 14.55 -19.44 11.04
N TYR A 234 15.54 -18.78 10.45
CA TYR A 234 16.21 -19.26 9.25
C TYR A 234 16.89 -20.61 9.49
N ASN A 235 17.62 -20.76 10.60
CA ASN A 235 18.27 -22.02 10.98
C ASN A 235 17.24 -23.14 11.17
N SER A 236 16.10 -22.84 11.79
CA SER A 236 15.00 -23.81 11.95
C SER A 236 14.43 -24.23 10.60
N ILE A 237 14.20 -23.29 9.67
CA ILE A 237 13.74 -23.60 8.31
C ILE A 237 14.80 -24.45 7.57
N PHE A 238 16.08 -24.09 7.64
CA PHE A 238 17.16 -24.89 7.03
C PHE A 238 17.22 -26.31 7.61
N SER A 239 17.03 -26.46 8.92
CA SER A 239 16.94 -27.78 9.55
C SER A 239 15.75 -28.57 9.01
N LEU A 240 14.57 -27.95 8.86
CA LEU A 240 13.40 -28.61 8.28
C LEU A 240 13.63 -29.03 6.83
N LEU A 241 14.35 -28.22 6.05
CA LEU A 241 14.72 -28.55 4.68
C LEU A 241 15.69 -29.75 4.57
N SER A 242 16.26 -30.21 5.67
CA SER A 242 17.10 -31.42 5.70
C SER A 242 16.30 -32.72 5.87
N PHE A 243 14.99 -32.65 6.12
CA PHE A 243 14.15 -33.84 6.26
C PHE A 243 13.93 -34.55 4.94
N GLU A 244 13.77 -35.87 4.99
CA GLU A 244 13.50 -36.69 3.80
C GLU A 244 12.09 -36.45 3.25
N LYS A 245 11.11 -36.26 4.13
CA LYS A 245 9.69 -36.11 3.77
C LYS A 245 9.26 -34.65 3.81
N ILE A 246 9.51 -33.96 2.70
CA ILE A 246 9.11 -32.57 2.48
C ILE A 246 8.03 -32.54 1.41
N GLY A 247 6.91 -31.92 1.74
CA GLY A 247 5.80 -31.66 0.87
C GLY A 247 5.70 -30.17 0.54
N PHE A 248 5.48 -29.88 -0.74
CA PHE A 248 5.20 -28.53 -1.22
C PHE A 248 3.94 -28.57 -2.10
N THR A 249 3.05 -27.60 -1.91
CA THR A 249 1.92 -27.42 -2.81
C THR A 249 1.42 -25.97 -2.78
N GLU A 250 0.83 -25.54 -3.88
CA GLU A 250 0.11 -24.27 -3.95
C GLU A 250 -1.35 -24.52 -3.61
N VAL A 251 -1.86 -23.77 -2.63
CA VAL A 251 -3.22 -23.93 -2.11
C VAL A 251 -4.05 -22.72 -2.48
N GLN A 252 -5.25 -22.99 -3.00
CA GLN A 252 -6.22 -21.97 -3.34
C GLN A 252 -7.40 -22.05 -2.36
N PHE A 253 -7.51 -21.02 -1.54
CA PHE A 253 -8.63 -20.79 -0.64
C PHE A 253 -9.80 -20.19 -1.41
N ARG A 254 -10.93 -20.90 -1.39
CA ARG A 254 -12.19 -20.46 -1.98
C ARG A 254 -13.12 -19.93 -0.89
N PRO A 255 -13.79 -18.80 -1.11
CA PRO A 255 -14.71 -18.25 -0.13
C PRO A 255 -15.96 -19.11 -0.02
N TYR A 256 -16.47 -19.29 1.20
CA TYR A 256 -17.81 -19.82 1.47
C TYR A 256 -18.42 -19.05 2.64
N ARG A 257 -19.74 -19.15 2.80
CA ARG A 257 -20.48 -18.48 3.87
C ARG A 257 -21.29 -19.46 4.68
N THR A 258 -21.56 -19.10 5.92
CA THR A 258 -22.49 -19.82 6.78
C THR A 258 -23.92 -19.32 6.57
N ASP A 259 -24.89 -20.22 6.74
CA ASP A 259 -26.33 -19.92 6.67
C ASP A 259 -26.87 -19.25 7.96
N ASP A 260 -26.00 -18.55 8.69
CA ASP A 260 -26.36 -17.83 9.90
C ASP A 260 -27.12 -16.53 9.56
N PHE A 261 -27.91 -15.99 10.49
CA PHE A 261 -28.60 -14.70 10.33
C PHE A 261 -27.64 -13.55 9.95
N ILE A 262 -26.40 -13.60 10.43
CA ILE A 262 -25.30 -12.75 9.95
C ILE A 262 -24.35 -13.68 9.21
N THR A 263 -24.37 -13.64 7.88
CA THR A 263 -23.51 -14.49 7.06
C THR A 263 -22.04 -14.17 7.34
N ARG A 264 -21.26 -15.19 7.69
CA ARG A 264 -19.83 -15.03 7.97
C ARG A 264 -19.02 -15.55 6.81
N LEU A 265 -18.01 -14.77 6.40
CA LEU A 265 -17.08 -15.16 5.35
C LEU A 265 -15.98 -16.07 5.92
N TYR A 266 -15.90 -17.27 5.35
CA TYR A 266 -14.82 -18.21 5.58
C TYR A 266 -14.14 -18.56 4.27
N TYR A 267 -12.99 -19.21 4.38
CA TYR A 267 -12.26 -19.72 3.24
C TYR A 267 -11.88 -21.16 3.47
N GLU A 268 -11.99 -22.00 2.43
CA GLU A 268 -11.58 -23.39 2.47
C GLU A 268 -10.87 -23.76 1.16
N THR A 269 -9.85 -24.58 1.26
CA THR A 269 -9.21 -25.17 0.07
C THR A 269 -9.97 -26.42 -0.36
N PRO A 270 -10.01 -26.73 -1.68
CA PRO A 270 -10.29 -28.10 -2.10
C PRO A 270 -9.36 -29.09 -1.38
N ARG A 271 -9.78 -30.36 -1.28
CA ARG A 271 -8.90 -31.41 -0.78
C ARG A 271 -7.66 -31.49 -1.67
N PHE A 272 -6.48 -31.50 -1.06
CA PHE A 272 -5.22 -31.66 -1.76
C PHE A 272 -4.41 -32.78 -1.11
N THR A 273 -3.54 -33.42 -1.89
CA THR A 273 -2.76 -34.57 -1.43
C THR A 273 -1.28 -34.21 -1.43
N VAL A 274 -0.64 -34.35 -0.27
CA VAL A 274 0.79 -34.10 -0.06
C VAL A 274 1.32 -35.10 0.96
N LEU A 275 2.53 -35.64 0.73
CA LEU A 275 3.14 -36.69 1.56
C LEU A 275 2.23 -37.92 1.76
N ASN A 276 1.54 -38.34 0.71
CA ASN A 276 0.58 -39.46 0.71
C ASN A 276 -0.58 -39.32 1.71
N GLN A 277 -0.88 -38.09 2.13
CA GLN A 277 -1.99 -37.76 3.01
C GLN A 277 -2.88 -36.72 2.34
N THR A 278 -4.18 -36.77 2.65
CA THR A 278 -5.17 -35.84 2.12
C THR A 278 -5.45 -34.76 3.16
N TRP A 279 -5.34 -33.51 2.76
CA TRP A 279 -5.44 -32.35 3.64
C TRP A 279 -6.49 -31.36 3.15
N VAL A 280 -6.96 -30.52 4.08
CA VAL A 280 -7.77 -29.33 3.83
C VAL A 280 -7.26 -28.22 4.72
N LEU A 281 -7.17 -27.01 4.19
CA LEU A 281 -6.97 -25.81 4.98
C LEU A 281 -8.27 -25.03 5.08
N LYS A 282 -8.59 -24.56 6.29
CA LYS A 282 -9.65 -23.60 6.54
C LYS A 282 -9.07 -22.29 7.03
N ALA A 283 -9.70 -21.18 6.70
CA ALA A 283 -9.35 -19.88 7.23
C ALA A 283 -10.60 -19.08 7.60
N ARG A 284 -10.47 -18.29 8.68
CA ARG A 284 -11.50 -17.40 9.21
C ARG A 284 -10.98 -15.97 9.23
N VAL A 285 -11.87 -15.02 8.96
CA VAL A 285 -11.57 -13.59 9.02
C VAL A 285 -11.91 -13.08 10.42
N ASN A 286 -11.03 -12.26 11.00
CA ASN A 286 -11.21 -11.61 12.31
C ASN A 286 -11.63 -12.57 13.43
N ASP A 287 -11.07 -13.79 13.42
CA ASP A 287 -11.40 -14.83 14.40
C ASP A 287 -12.91 -15.07 14.60
N SER A 288 -13.70 -14.91 13.54
CA SER A 288 -15.16 -15.05 13.55
C SER A 288 -15.89 -14.05 14.47
N GLU A 289 -15.34 -12.84 14.64
CA GLU A 289 -16.03 -11.72 15.27
C GLU A 289 -17.44 -11.50 14.69
N ARG A 290 -18.37 -11.03 15.53
CA ARG A 290 -19.79 -10.88 15.15
C ARG A 290 -20.00 -9.87 14.01
N ASN A 291 -19.19 -8.80 13.97
CA ASN A 291 -19.30 -7.71 13.01
C ASN A 291 -17.92 -7.31 12.45
N PRO A 292 -17.29 -8.15 11.59
CA PRO A 292 -15.95 -7.87 11.07
C PRO A 292 -15.90 -6.59 10.22
N ASN A 293 -17.03 -6.21 9.61
CA ASN A 293 -17.19 -4.99 8.81
C ASN A 293 -17.06 -3.68 9.61
N LEU A 294 -17.21 -3.73 10.94
CA LEU A 294 -17.09 -2.55 11.80
C LEU A 294 -15.68 -2.35 12.35
N SER A 295 -14.79 -3.35 12.16
CA SER A 295 -13.40 -3.27 12.59
C SER A 295 -12.52 -2.77 11.45
N CYS A 296 -11.69 -1.76 11.75
CA CYS A 296 -10.59 -1.36 10.87
C CYS A 296 -9.39 -2.32 10.96
N LYS A 297 -9.38 -3.21 11.95
CA LYS A 297 -8.37 -4.27 12.08
C LYS A 297 -8.87 -5.53 11.37
N ARG A 298 -8.09 -6.00 10.40
CA ARG A 298 -8.38 -7.22 9.66
C ARG A 298 -7.29 -8.24 9.84
N THR A 299 -7.69 -9.44 10.24
CA THR A 299 -6.80 -10.57 10.43
C THR A 299 -7.37 -11.79 9.72
N LEU A 300 -6.49 -12.70 9.32
CA LEU A 300 -6.85 -14.00 8.82
C LEU A 300 -6.19 -15.03 9.74
N SER A 301 -6.93 -16.01 10.22
CA SER A 301 -6.37 -17.17 10.92
C SER A 301 -6.73 -18.43 10.17
N PHE A 302 -5.90 -19.46 10.27
CA PHE A 302 -6.03 -20.68 9.50
C PHE A 302 -5.81 -21.93 10.35
N GLN A 303 -6.33 -23.04 9.86
CA GLN A 303 -6.28 -24.36 10.47
C GLN A 303 -5.95 -25.38 9.39
N LEU A 304 -5.04 -26.31 9.68
CA LEU A 304 -4.72 -27.44 8.82
C LEU A 304 -5.45 -28.68 9.32
N ILE A 305 -6.13 -29.39 8.42
CA ILE A 305 -6.98 -30.54 8.73
C ILE A 305 -6.55 -31.74 7.90
N LEU A 306 -6.22 -32.83 8.57
CA LEU A 306 -5.96 -34.14 7.99
C LEU A 306 -7.30 -34.86 7.73
N LYS A 307 -7.53 -35.26 6.47
CA LYS A 307 -8.75 -35.96 6.04
C LYS A 307 -8.55 -37.46 5.81
N SER A 308 -7.33 -37.90 5.54
CA SER A 308 -7.00 -39.33 5.45
C SER A 308 -6.89 -39.95 6.84
N LYS A 309 -7.19 -41.26 6.93
CA LYS A 309 -6.89 -42.04 8.13
C LYS A 309 -5.41 -42.38 8.17
N VAL A 310 -4.83 -42.36 9.37
CA VAL A 310 -3.42 -42.68 9.58
C VAL A 310 -3.25 -43.93 10.41
N ASN A 311 -2.22 -44.71 10.09
CA ASN A 311 -1.89 -45.94 10.82
C ASN A 311 -1.09 -45.65 12.10
N SER A 312 -0.42 -44.51 12.15
CA SER A 312 0.35 -44.01 13.30
C SER A 312 0.27 -42.49 13.33
N THR A 313 0.65 -41.90 14.46
CA THR A 313 0.70 -40.43 14.62
C THR A 313 1.67 -39.81 13.63
N LEU A 314 1.27 -38.72 12.98
CA LEU A 314 2.11 -37.95 12.06
C LEU A 314 2.56 -36.65 12.74
N GLU A 315 3.83 -36.59 13.09
CA GLU A 315 4.45 -35.37 13.57
C GLU A 315 4.85 -34.49 12.39
N CYS A 316 4.24 -33.31 12.28
CA CYS A 316 4.40 -32.43 11.13
C CYS A 316 4.75 -31.01 11.57
N SER A 317 5.73 -30.41 10.90
CA SER A 317 5.94 -28.96 10.91
C SER A 317 5.45 -28.38 9.58
N PHE A 318 4.83 -27.21 9.57
CA PHE A 318 4.32 -26.60 8.35
C PHE A 318 4.33 -25.08 8.42
N LEU A 319 4.32 -24.42 7.26
CA LEU A 319 4.18 -22.98 7.15
C LEU A 319 3.42 -22.58 5.88
N LEU A 320 2.73 -21.45 5.95
CA LEU A 320 2.09 -20.81 4.81
C LEU A 320 2.87 -19.57 4.39
N LEU A 321 3.16 -19.49 3.10
CA LEU A 321 3.86 -18.37 2.46
C LEU A 321 2.99 -17.75 1.38
N LYS A 322 3.40 -16.57 0.91
CA LYS A 322 2.74 -15.90 -0.21
C LYS A 322 2.70 -16.78 -1.46
N GLY A 323 1.58 -16.75 -2.17
CA GLY A 323 1.42 -17.42 -3.46
C GLY A 323 2.21 -16.76 -4.60
N PRO A 324 2.25 -17.40 -5.77
CA PRO A 324 2.79 -16.76 -6.97
C PRO A 324 1.90 -15.57 -7.37
N TYR A 325 2.53 -14.50 -7.86
CA TYR A 325 1.87 -13.27 -8.35
C TYR A 325 1.11 -12.45 -7.30
N ASP A 326 1.24 -12.78 -6.00
CA ASP A 326 0.69 -11.98 -4.93
C ASP A 326 1.75 -11.06 -4.32
N ASP A 327 1.38 -9.78 -4.13
CA ASP A 327 2.23 -8.73 -3.55
C ASP A 327 2.04 -8.60 -2.04
N VAL A 328 1.40 -9.61 -1.42
CA VAL A 328 1.14 -9.63 0.02
C VAL A 328 2.39 -10.04 0.80
N LYS A 329 2.69 -9.25 1.85
CA LYS A 329 3.80 -9.53 2.77
C LYS A 329 3.36 -10.41 3.94
N ILE A 330 3.68 -11.70 3.84
CA ILE A 330 3.47 -12.70 4.89
C ILE A 330 4.82 -13.10 5.49
N LYS A 331 4.97 -12.97 6.82
CA LYS A 331 6.18 -13.41 7.51
C LYS A 331 6.18 -14.94 7.68
N PRO A 332 7.30 -15.65 7.48
CA PRO A 332 7.33 -17.08 7.72
C PRO A 332 7.14 -17.37 9.21
N VAL A 333 6.22 -18.28 9.55
CA VAL A 333 6.06 -18.83 10.91
C VAL A 333 5.88 -20.34 10.79
N ILE A 334 6.74 -21.09 11.48
CA ILE A 334 6.67 -22.54 11.55
C ILE A 334 5.62 -22.92 12.60
N GLN A 335 4.66 -23.73 12.18
CA GLN A 335 3.70 -24.38 13.06
C GLN A 335 4.06 -25.86 13.22
N HIS A 336 3.82 -26.40 14.41
CA HIS A 336 4.10 -27.80 14.71
C HIS A 336 2.84 -28.47 15.27
N HIS A 337 2.52 -29.66 14.78
CA HIS A 337 1.39 -30.43 15.26
C HIS A 337 1.58 -31.94 15.05
N VAL A 338 1.06 -32.73 15.99
CA VAL A 338 1.06 -34.19 15.92
C VAL A 338 -0.34 -34.66 15.55
N PHE A 339 -0.54 -35.03 14.29
CA PHE A 339 -1.83 -35.51 13.79
C PHE A 339 -2.06 -36.97 14.18
N SER A 340 -3.28 -37.29 14.59
CA SER A 340 -3.76 -38.65 14.84
C SER A 340 -5.20 -38.81 14.32
N ASN A 341 -5.78 -40.01 14.44
CA ASN A 341 -7.18 -40.20 14.08
C ASN A 341 -8.15 -39.49 15.04
N ASP A 342 -7.71 -39.19 16.28
CA ASP A 342 -8.50 -38.46 17.29
C ASP A 342 -8.22 -36.95 17.28
N ALA A 343 -7.02 -36.55 16.85
CA ALA A 343 -6.59 -35.16 16.71
C ALA A 343 -6.15 -34.92 15.26
N ASN A 344 -7.13 -34.73 14.38
CA ASN A 344 -6.89 -34.57 12.94
C ASN A 344 -6.87 -33.11 12.48
N GLU A 345 -7.02 -32.15 13.39
CA GLU A 345 -7.04 -30.73 13.07
C GLU A 345 -6.21 -29.92 14.07
N THR A 346 -5.54 -28.87 13.57
CA THR A 346 -4.78 -27.95 14.41
C THR A 346 -5.70 -26.98 15.14
N GLU A 347 -5.19 -26.16 16.06
CA GLU A 347 -5.92 -24.96 16.44
C GLU A 347 -5.89 -23.92 15.30
N TYR A 348 -6.75 -22.91 15.38
CA TYR A 348 -6.66 -21.75 14.49
C TYR A 348 -5.50 -20.87 14.90
N VAL A 349 -4.58 -20.66 13.97
CA VAL A 349 -3.39 -19.84 14.17
C VAL A 349 -3.48 -18.60 13.28
N PRO A 350 -3.12 -17.40 13.75
CA PRO A 350 -3.07 -16.22 12.90
C PRO A 350 -2.09 -16.39 11.74
N LEU A 351 -2.54 -16.07 10.53
CA LEU A 351 -1.65 -15.88 9.40
C LEU A 351 -0.85 -14.60 9.66
N PRO A 352 0.48 -14.66 9.74
CA PRO A 352 1.36 -13.54 10.14
C PRO A 352 1.51 -12.49 9.03
N ILE A 353 0.40 -11.83 8.74
CA ILE A 353 0.30 -10.69 7.83
C ILE A 353 0.82 -9.44 8.55
N SER A 354 1.55 -8.60 7.84
CA SER A 354 2.24 -7.44 8.44
C SER A 354 1.29 -6.39 9.01
N ASP A 355 0.16 -6.13 8.33
CA ASP A 355 -0.84 -5.14 8.72
C ASP A 355 -2.23 -5.38 8.06
N SER A 356 -3.22 -4.56 8.41
CA SER A 356 -4.57 -4.62 7.83
C SER A 356 -4.60 -4.32 6.32
N VAL A 357 -3.66 -3.53 5.79
CA VAL A 357 -3.61 -3.17 4.36
C VAL A 357 -3.23 -4.40 3.54
N GLU A 358 -2.24 -5.14 4.00
CA GLU A 358 -1.84 -6.43 3.44
C GLU A 358 -2.97 -7.46 3.55
N CYS A 359 -3.72 -7.48 4.65
CA CYS A 359 -4.90 -8.35 4.78
C CYS A 359 -6.01 -7.97 3.78
N ASN A 360 -6.25 -6.67 3.56
CA ASN A 360 -7.22 -6.19 2.59
C ASN A 360 -6.89 -6.64 1.16
N LYS A 361 -5.62 -6.72 0.78
CA LYS A 361 -5.21 -7.23 -0.54
C LYS A 361 -5.69 -8.67 -0.76
N LEU A 362 -5.57 -9.54 0.26
CA LEU A 362 -6.06 -10.91 0.23
C LEU A 362 -7.58 -10.96 0.12
N LEU A 363 -8.30 -10.19 0.94
CA LEU A 363 -9.77 -10.16 0.96
C LEU A 363 -10.37 -9.56 -0.31
N ALA A 364 -9.68 -8.63 -0.96
CA ALA A 364 -10.09 -8.05 -2.24
C ALA A 364 -9.94 -9.04 -3.42
N ALA A 365 -9.21 -10.14 -3.25
CA ALA A 365 -9.08 -11.17 -4.27
C ALA A 365 -10.31 -12.09 -4.32
N LYS A 366 -10.59 -12.66 -5.50
CA LYS A 366 -11.67 -13.65 -5.64
C LYS A 366 -11.35 -14.94 -4.86
N ASN A 367 -10.11 -15.39 -4.98
CA ASN A 367 -9.54 -16.52 -4.27
C ASN A 367 -8.22 -16.06 -3.64
N ILE A 368 -7.86 -16.66 -2.50
CA ILE A 368 -6.58 -16.43 -1.84
C ILE A 368 -5.64 -17.57 -2.23
N ASN A 369 -4.49 -17.26 -2.84
CA ASN A 369 -3.51 -18.27 -3.24
C ASN A 369 -2.29 -18.18 -2.31
N LEU A 370 -1.96 -19.28 -1.64
CA LEU A 370 -0.81 -19.38 -0.73
C LEU A 370 0.03 -20.59 -1.07
N ARG A 371 1.25 -20.65 -0.55
CA ARG A 371 2.15 -21.81 -0.66
C ARG A 371 2.22 -22.51 0.68
N LEU A 372 1.90 -23.80 0.68
CA LEU A 372 2.05 -24.66 1.85
C LEU A 372 3.34 -25.46 1.72
N PHE A 373 4.17 -25.37 2.75
CA PHE A 373 5.25 -26.32 3.00
C PHE A 373 4.88 -27.16 4.21
N ILE A 374 5.01 -28.48 4.10
CA ILE A 374 4.78 -29.44 5.17
C ILE A 374 5.98 -30.38 5.26
N PHE A 375 6.44 -30.62 6.48
CA PHE A 375 7.62 -31.40 6.81
C PHE A 375 7.17 -32.49 7.76
N GLN A 376 7.26 -33.75 7.36
CA GLN A 376 6.96 -34.85 8.25
C GLN A 376 8.23 -35.25 9.00
N ILE A 377 8.20 -35.11 10.32
CA ILE A 377 9.29 -35.49 11.20
C ILE A 377 9.27 -37.02 11.34
N GLN A 378 10.35 -37.68 10.93
CA GLN A 378 10.55 -39.09 11.22
C GLN A 378 11.28 -39.21 12.55
N LYS A 379 10.80 -40.10 13.42
CA LYS A 379 11.50 -40.49 14.64
C LYS A 379 12.56 -41.54 14.35
#